data_AF-A0A1G8YFG8-F1
#
_entry.id   AF-A0A1G8YFG8-F1
#
_cell.length_a   1.000
_cell.length_b   1.000
_cell.length_c   1.000
_cell.angle_alpha   90.00
_cell.angle_beta   90.00
_cell.angle_gamma   90.00
#
_symmetry.space_group_name_H-M   'P 1'
#
loop_
_entity.id
_entity.type
_entity.pdbx_description
1 polymer ?
#
loop_
_entity_poly.entity_id
_entity_poly.type
_entity_poly.pdbx_seq_one_letter_code
_entity_poly.pdbx_strand_id
1 'polypeptide(L)'
;MSRSPVSKDELERIALQEIRSFPGTEKVVSIEVEFGPDYRPGTTDWKLHVVAQEGCDLARIQYAAKTTSDRLKRRYEVRLN
;
A
#
# COMPACT_ATOMS: atom_id res chain seq x y z
N MET A 1 -15.88 3.02 13.03
CA MET A 1 -15.00 1.98 13.58
C MET A 1 -13.60 2.58 13.73
N SER A 2 -12.89 2.27 14.81
CA SER A 2 -11.47 2.64 14.97
C SER A 2 -10.59 1.79 14.06
N ARG A 3 -9.49 2.37 13.55
CA ARG A 3 -8.50 1.64 12.76
C ARG A 3 -7.63 0.76 13.64
N SER A 4 -7.15 -0.35 13.09
CA SER A 4 -6.21 -1.24 13.76
C SER A 4 -4.78 -0.71 13.61
N PRO A 5 -3.96 -0.73 14.66
CA PRO A 5 -2.56 -0.33 14.52
C PRO A 5 -1.79 -1.36 13.68
N VAL A 6 -0.82 -0.88 12.90
CA VAL A 6 0.04 -1.72 12.07
C VAL A 6 1.44 -1.11 11.98
N SER A 7 2.49 -1.93 11.89
CA SER A 7 3.83 -1.43 11.58
C SER A 7 3.96 -1.09 10.10
N LYS A 8 4.97 -0.29 9.73
CA LYS A 8 5.28 0.04 8.33
C LYS A 8 5.51 -1.24 7.51
N ASP A 9 6.43 -2.09 7.96
CA ASP A 9 6.82 -3.32 7.26
C ASP A 9 5.64 -4.29 7.09
N GLU A 10 4.77 -4.38 8.10
CA GLU A 10 3.57 -5.22 8.01
C GLU A 10 2.57 -4.64 7.01
N LEU A 11 2.38 -3.32 6.98
CA LEU A 11 1.52 -2.67 6.00
C LEU A 11 2.04 -2.90 4.56
N GLU A 12 3.35 -2.81 4.35
CA GLU A 12 3.98 -3.09 3.04
C GLU A 12 3.77 -4.52 2.59
N ARG A 13 3.93 -5.51 3.49
CA ARG A 13 3.67 -6.93 3.20
C ARG A 13 2.21 -7.19 2.86
N ILE A 14 1.28 -6.62 3.64
CA ILE A 14 -0.15 -6.72 3.37
C ILE A 14 -0.45 -6.11 2.00
N ALA A 15 0.04 -4.90 1.73
CA ALA A 15 -0.19 -4.22 0.46
C ALA A 15 0.36 -5.02 -0.73
N LEU A 16 1.55 -5.62 -0.61
CA LEU A 16 2.14 -6.46 -1.65
C LEU A 16 1.26 -7.69 -1.93
N GLN A 17 0.84 -8.40 -0.87
CA GLN A 17 -0.04 -9.56 -1.00
C GLN A 17 -1.38 -9.19 -1.64
N GLU A 18 -1.98 -8.09 -1.19
CA GLU A 18 -3.27 -7.61 -1.71
C GLU A 18 -3.14 -7.18 -3.18
N ILE A 19 -2.12 -6.43 -3.55
CA ILE A 19 -1.91 -5.97 -4.94
C ILE A 19 -1.69 -7.14 -5.88
N ARG A 20 -0.86 -8.13 -5.51
CA ARG A 20 -0.60 -9.32 -6.34
C ARG A 20 -1.79 -10.28 -6.46
N SER A 21 -2.84 -10.07 -5.67
CA SER A 21 -4.09 -10.85 -5.81
C SER A 21 -4.99 -10.37 -6.95
N PHE A 22 -4.70 -9.19 -7.52
CA PHE A 22 -5.39 -8.69 -8.71
C PHE A 22 -4.84 -9.37 -9.97
N PRO A 23 -5.68 -9.75 -10.94
CA PRO A 23 -5.19 -10.27 -12.22
C PRO A 23 -4.35 -9.24 -12.98
N GLY A 24 -3.17 -9.64 -13.47
CA GLY A 24 -2.27 -8.80 -14.26
C GLY A 24 -1.28 -7.96 -13.45
N THR A 25 -1.16 -8.19 -12.15
CA THR A 25 -0.22 -7.50 -11.24
C THR A 25 0.79 -8.44 -10.58
N GLU A 26 0.91 -9.68 -11.07
CA GLU A 26 1.71 -10.75 -10.47
C GLU A 26 3.22 -10.41 -10.40
N LYS A 27 3.65 -9.54 -11.31
CA LYS A 27 5.01 -9.00 -11.49
C LYS A 27 5.35 -7.80 -10.59
N VAL A 28 4.44 -7.36 -9.71
CA VAL A 28 4.78 -6.42 -8.64
C VAL A 28 5.70 -7.13 -7.64
N VAL A 29 6.87 -6.55 -7.38
CA VAL A 29 7.95 -7.20 -6.61
C VAL A 29 8.15 -6.60 -5.22
N SER A 30 7.89 -5.31 -5.05
CA SER A 30 7.92 -4.67 -3.74
C SER A 30 6.92 -3.52 -3.65
N ILE A 31 6.54 -3.22 -2.41
CA ILE A 31 5.75 -2.06 -2.03
C ILE A 31 6.51 -1.35 -0.92
N GLU A 32 6.64 -0.04 -1.06
CA GLU A 32 7.21 0.84 -0.04
C GLU A 32 6.14 1.83 0.42
N VAL A 33 6.03 2.03 1.73
CA VAL A 33 5.17 3.06 2.30
C VAL A 33 5.99 4.34 2.47
N GLU A 34 5.60 5.37 1.72
CA GLU A 34 6.18 6.71 1.81
C GLU A 34 5.28 7.62 2.62
N PHE A 35 5.85 8.28 3.63
CA PHE A 35 5.16 9.26 4.44
C PHE A 35 5.35 10.65 3.85
N GLY A 36 4.27 11.44 3.78
CA GLY A 36 4.37 12.85 3.42
C GLY A 36 5.13 13.66 4.48
N PRO A 37 5.63 14.87 4.12
CA PRO A 37 6.33 15.74 5.06
C PRO A 37 5.47 16.15 6.27
N ASP A 38 4.15 16.17 6.10
CA ASP A 38 3.18 16.51 7.14
C ASP A 38 2.57 15.29 7.85
N TYR A 39 3.17 14.10 7.67
CA TYR A 39 2.64 12.89 8.29
C TYR A 39 2.61 13.01 9.82
N ARG A 40 1.46 12.66 10.40
CA ARG A 40 1.30 12.54 11.85
C ARG A 40 0.77 11.13 12.17
N PRO A 41 1.15 10.56 13.32
CA PRO A 41 0.49 9.37 13.83
C PRO A 41 -1.03 9.58 13.83
N GLY A 42 -1.77 8.57 13.37
CA GLY A 42 -3.22 8.71 13.23
C GLY A 42 -3.69 9.37 11.93
N THR A 43 -2.83 9.79 11.00
CA THR A 43 -3.30 10.26 9.67
C THR A 43 -3.21 9.16 8.61
N THR A 44 -3.69 9.47 7.41
CA THR A 44 -3.62 8.61 6.22
C THR A 44 -2.72 9.24 5.14
N ASP A 45 -1.85 10.16 5.54
CA ASP A 45 -0.95 10.93 4.68
C ASP A 45 0.31 10.15 4.32
N TRP A 46 0.10 8.90 3.90
CA TRP A 46 1.10 8.02 3.34
C TRP A 46 0.65 7.54 1.96
N LYS A 47 1.60 7.11 1.14
CA LYS A 47 1.42 6.61 -0.21
C LYS A 47 2.09 5.24 -0.36
N LEU A 48 1.56 4.43 -1.27
CA LEU A 48 2.24 3.21 -1.73
C LEU A 48 3.10 3.57 -2.93
N HIS A 49 4.40 3.33 -2.81
CA HIS A 49 5.32 3.30 -3.93
C HIS A 49 5.42 1.83 -4.41
N VAL A 50 5.05 1.59 -5.66
CA VAL A 50 4.89 0.23 -6.22
C VAL A 50 6.00 -0.05 -7.21
N VAL A 51 6.81 -1.07 -6.94
CA VAL A 51 7.89 -1.50 -7.84
C VAL A 51 7.46 -2.77 -8.54
N ALA A 52 7.55 -2.77 -9.87
CA ALA A 52 7.18 -3.89 -10.71
C ALA A 52 8.23 -4.15 -11.79
N GLN A 53 8.30 -5.39 -12.26
CA GLN A 53 9.16 -5.77 -13.37
C GLN A 53 8.65 -5.21 -14.70
N GLU A 54 9.47 -5.24 -15.74
CA GLU A 54 9.07 -4.83 -17.08
C GLU A 54 7.93 -5.69 -17.67
N GLY A 55 7.18 -5.07 -18.59
CA GLY A 55 6.04 -5.71 -19.26
C GLY A 55 4.86 -5.96 -18.31
N CYS A 56 4.64 -5.06 -17.35
CA CYS A 56 3.42 -5.00 -16.57
C CYS A 56 2.37 -4.11 -17.23
N ASP A 57 1.11 -4.40 -16.95
CA ASP A 57 0.00 -3.49 -17.27
C ASP A 57 -0.07 -2.39 -16.19
N LEU A 58 0.41 -1.20 -16.55
CA LEU A 58 0.46 -0.05 -15.65
C LEU A 58 -0.93 0.38 -15.18
N ALA A 59 -1.94 0.28 -16.04
CA ALA A 59 -3.31 0.66 -15.69
C ALA A 59 -3.89 -0.30 -14.64
N ARG A 60 -3.59 -1.61 -14.77
CA ARG A 60 -3.96 -2.62 -13.76
C ARG A 60 -3.24 -2.40 -12.44
N ILE A 61 -1.94 -2.12 -12.47
CA ILE A 61 -1.17 -1.81 -11.26
C ILE A 61 -1.74 -0.57 -10.57
N GLN A 62 -2.00 0.51 -11.32
CA GLN A 62 -2.56 1.74 -10.77
C GLN A 62 -3.92 1.49 -10.12
N TYR A 63 -4.79 0.69 -10.76
CA TYR A 63 -6.09 0.31 -10.20
C TYR A 63 -5.94 -0.50 -8.90
N ALA A 64 -5.08 -1.53 -8.89
CA ALA A 64 -4.83 -2.37 -7.72
C ALA A 64 -4.24 -1.56 -6.56
N ALA A 65 -3.27 -0.68 -6.84
CA ALA A 65 -2.63 0.18 -5.86
C ALA A 65 -3.62 1.16 -5.22
N LYS A 66 -4.47 1.81 -6.04
CA LYS A 66 -5.51 2.72 -5.53
C LYS A 66 -6.52 1.99 -4.64
N THR A 67 -7.04 0.87 -5.13
CA THR A 67 -8.04 0.06 -4.41
C THR A 67 -7.49 -0.45 -3.08
N THR A 68 -6.25 -0.95 -3.10
CA THR A 68 -5.53 -1.42 -1.91
C THR A 68 -5.27 -0.27 -0.93
N SER A 69 -4.70 0.84 -1.40
CA SER A 69 -4.46 2.04 -0.56
C SER A 69 -5.74 2.52 0.13
N ASP A 70 -6.84 2.67 -0.61
CA ASP A 70 -8.12 3.13 -0.05
C ASP A 70 -8.64 2.19 1.04
N ARG A 71 -8.52 0.86 0.82
CA ARG A 71 -8.90 -0.15 1.82
C ARG A 71 -8.02 -0.07 3.06
N LEU A 72 -6.71 -0.02 2.87
CA LEU A 72 -5.74 -0.01 3.96
C LEU A 72 -5.85 1.27 4.81
N LYS A 73 -6.04 2.43 4.19
CA LYS A 73 -6.27 3.71 4.89
C LYS A 73 -7.51 3.70 5.77
N ARG A 74 -8.56 2.95 5.39
CA ARG A 74 -9.78 2.79 6.20
C ARG A 74 -9.61 1.79 7.33
N ARG A 75 -8.70 0.82 7.19
CA ARG A 75 -8.54 -0.30 8.13
C ARG A 75 -7.41 -0.08 9.14
N TYR A 76 -6.34 0.59 8.73
CA TYR A 76 -5.10 0.63 9.48
C TYR A 76 -4.60 2.03 9.80
N GLU A 77 -4.00 2.14 10.97
CA GLU A 77 -3.23 3.28 11.43
C GLU A 77 -1.78 2.85 11.56
N VAL A 78 -0.90 3.44 10.75
CA VAL A 78 0.52 3.11 10.79
C VAL A 78 1.15 3.71 12.04
N ARG A 79 1.94 2.90 12.75
CA ARG A 79 2.75 3.37 13.87
C ARG A 79 4.21 3.36 13.45
N LEU A 80 4.84 4.53 13.56
CA LEU A 80 6.29 4.65 13.53
C LEU A 80 6.78 4.21 14.91
N ASN A 81 7.45 3.08 14.96
CA ASN A 81 8.14 2.63 16.18
C ASN A 81 9.43 3.42 16.38
#